data_AF-A0A974CRP2-F1
#
_entry.id   AF-A0A974CRP2-F1
#
_cell.length_a   1.000
_cell.length_b   1.000
_cell.length_c   1.000
_cell.angle_alpha   90.00
_cell.angle_beta   90.00
_cell.angle_gamma   90.00
#
_symmetry.space_group_name_H-M   'P 1'
#
loop_
_entity.id
_entity.type
_entity.pdbx_description
1 polymer ?
#
loop_
_entity_poly.entity_id
_entity_poly.type
_entity_poly.pdbx_seq_one_letter_code
_entity_poly.pdbx_strand_id
1 'polypeptide(L)'
;PYEICPEDYLMSMVWKRTPAGDLAFNRCPLNATGTTSRRCSLNLHGVAFWEQPSFARCISAEYRHVQLSIKEHLAKGHRMLAAEGMSQVTKTLLDLTQRKHFYAGDLLISVEILRNVTDTFKRASYIPASDGVQNFFQIVSNLLDEENKEKWEDAQQIYPGSVELMQVIEDFIHIVGMGMMDFQNSYLTTGNVVASIQKLPASSVLTDISFPMRGRKGMVDWARNSEDKVVIPKSIFTPIPSDLDESTVYVLGAVFYKTLGILLPTLRNFTVVNSKIIVVTIHPEPKSTDSLVDIELAHLNNVSIKLYLPTNEIIVCTLK
;
A
#
# COMPACT_ATOMS: atom_id res chain seq x y z
N PRO A 1 -4.60 -41.91 -12.79
CA PRO A 1 -3.57 -41.11 -13.52
C PRO A 1 -2.78 -40.28 -12.51
N TYR A 2 -1.45 -40.33 -12.55
CA TYR A 2 -0.60 -39.62 -11.57
C TYR A 2 -0.56 -38.09 -11.79
N GLU A 3 -1.15 -37.61 -12.90
CA GLU A 3 -1.24 -36.20 -13.29
C GLU A 3 -2.61 -35.57 -12.98
N ILE A 4 -3.46 -36.25 -12.19
CA ILE A 4 -4.78 -35.76 -11.79
C ILE A 4 -4.87 -35.74 -10.27
N CYS A 5 -5.17 -34.58 -9.70
CA CYS A 5 -5.40 -34.46 -8.28
C CYS A 5 -6.68 -35.24 -7.89
N PRO A 6 -6.66 -36.01 -6.78
CA PRO A 6 -7.82 -36.77 -6.33
C PRO A 6 -8.92 -35.84 -5.82
N GLU A 7 -10.12 -36.39 -5.67
CA GLU A 7 -11.16 -35.68 -4.92
C GLU A 7 -10.70 -35.47 -3.47
N ASP A 8 -10.91 -34.26 -2.94
CA ASP A 8 -10.46 -33.85 -1.61
C ASP A 8 -11.52 -33.01 -0.91
N TYR A 9 -11.50 -32.98 0.43
CA TYR A 9 -12.53 -32.34 1.26
C TYR A 9 -12.00 -31.21 2.15
N LEU A 10 -10.81 -30.68 1.86
CA LEU A 10 -10.21 -29.59 2.64
C LEU A 10 -11.17 -28.41 2.83
N MET A 11 -11.23 -27.91 4.07
CA MET A 11 -12.13 -26.81 4.51
C MET A 11 -13.62 -27.10 4.29
N SER A 12 -14.02 -28.38 4.37
CA SER A 12 -15.41 -28.82 4.20
C SER A 12 -15.99 -28.47 2.83
N MET A 13 -15.14 -28.36 1.81
CA MET A 13 -15.51 -28.11 0.42
C MET A 13 -15.12 -29.32 -0.43
N VAL A 14 -15.97 -29.69 -1.40
CA VAL A 14 -15.67 -30.80 -2.32
C VAL A 14 -14.80 -30.28 -3.46
N TRP A 15 -13.51 -30.61 -3.45
CA TRP A 15 -12.58 -30.37 -4.54
C TRP A 15 -12.61 -31.55 -5.49
N LYS A 16 -13.38 -31.44 -6.57
CA LYS A 16 -13.52 -32.50 -7.57
C LYS A 16 -12.16 -32.85 -8.18
N ARG A 17 -12.04 -34.07 -8.73
CA ARG A 17 -10.86 -34.48 -9.51
C ARG A 17 -10.52 -33.43 -10.58
N THR A 18 -9.26 -33.00 -10.61
CA THR A 18 -8.79 -31.93 -11.49
C THR A 18 -7.43 -32.28 -12.09
N PRO A 19 -7.25 -32.17 -13.41
CA PRO A 19 -5.94 -32.37 -14.06
C PRO A 19 -4.91 -31.34 -13.58
N ALA A 20 -3.63 -31.72 -13.56
CA ALA A 20 -2.56 -30.78 -13.24
C ALA A 20 -2.50 -29.64 -14.28
N GLY A 21 -2.32 -28.40 -13.80
CA GLY A 21 -2.43 -27.16 -14.58
C GLY A 21 -3.77 -26.45 -14.41
N ASP A 22 -4.84 -27.19 -14.10
CA ASP A 22 -6.20 -26.66 -13.99
C ASP A 22 -6.57 -26.19 -12.57
N LEU A 23 -7.68 -25.45 -12.50
CA LEU A 23 -8.29 -24.95 -11.27
C LEU A 23 -9.63 -25.64 -11.01
N ALA A 24 -9.86 -26.04 -9.76
CA ALA A 24 -11.19 -26.35 -9.24
C ALA A 24 -11.79 -25.12 -8.55
N PHE A 25 -13.12 -24.99 -8.58
CA PHE A 25 -13.84 -23.86 -8.01
C PHE A 25 -14.92 -24.31 -7.03
N ASN A 26 -15.09 -23.54 -5.97
CA ASN A 26 -16.18 -23.66 -5.00
C ASN A 26 -16.73 -22.27 -4.66
N ARG A 27 -17.83 -22.24 -3.90
CA ARG A 27 -18.34 -20.99 -3.30
C ARG A 27 -17.52 -20.64 -2.07
N CYS A 28 -17.42 -19.34 -1.78
CA CYS A 28 -16.84 -18.88 -0.52
C CYS A 28 -17.61 -19.41 0.72
N PRO A 29 -16.98 -19.42 1.90
CA PRO A 29 -17.65 -19.76 3.16
C PRO A 29 -18.88 -18.87 3.44
N LEU A 30 -19.78 -19.32 4.32
CA LEU A 30 -21.11 -18.72 4.53
C LEU A 30 -21.10 -17.22 4.91
N ASN A 31 -20.03 -16.72 5.53
CA ASN A 31 -19.90 -15.31 5.92
C ASN A 31 -19.37 -14.39 4.80
N ALA A 32 -19.05 -14.96 3.64
CA ALA A 32 -18.47 -14.26 2.50
C ALA A 32 -19.21 -14.58 1.19
N THR A 33 -19.02 -13.72 0.21
CA THR A 33 -19.56 -13.89 -1.14
C THR A 33 -18.42 -13.96 -2.15
N GLY A 34 -18.60 -14.74 -3.21
CA GLY A 34 -17.62 -14.93 -4.26
C GLY A 34 -17.29 -16.41 -4.51
N THR A 35 -16.10 -16.67 -5.03
CA THR A 35 -15.61 -18.01 -5.34
C THR A 35 -14.27 -18.28 -4.69
N THR A 36 -14.07 -19.52 -4.23
CA THR A 36 -12.76 -20.06 -3.90
C THR A 36 -12.24 -20.85 -5.09
N SER A 37 -10.93 -20.86 -5.28
CA SER A 37 -10.29 -21.67 -6.32
C SER A 37 -9.12 -22.45 -5.75
N ARG A 38 -8.76 -23.57 -6.37
CA ARG A 38 -7.61 -24.37 -5.94
C ARG A 38 -6.92 -24.96 -7.15
N ARG A 39 -5.60 -24.85 -7.19
CA ARG A 39 -4.77 -25.32 -8.31
C ARG A 39 -4.31 -26.74 -8.06
N CYS A 40 -4.42 -27.58 -9.09
CA CYS A 40 -3.70 -28.83 -9.15
C CYS A 40 -2.37 -28.60 -9.90
N SER A 41 -1.24 -28.96 -9.28
CA SER A 41 0.10 -28.74 -9.84
C SER A 41 0.91 -30.03 -9.84
N LEU A 42 1.94 -30.11 -10.69
CA LEU A 42 2.90 -31.22 -10.66
C LEU A 42 4.07 -30.87 -9.75
N ASN A 43 4.49 -31.82 -8.92
CA ASN A 43 5.75 -31.70 -8.19
C ASN A 43 6.95 -32.00 -9.12
N LEU A 44 8.17 -31.90 -8.57
CA LEU A 44 9.42 -32.16 -9.32
C LEU A 44 9.52 -33.57 -9.93
N HIS A 45 8.71 -34.53 -9.46
CA HIS A 45 8.67 -35.90 -9.95
C HIS A 45 7.51 -36.15 -10.93
N GLY A 46 6.78 -35.10 -11.34
CA GLY A 46 5.64 -35.22 -12.24
C GLY A 46 4.38 -35.80 -11.60
N VAL A 47 4.27 -35.80 -10.26
CA VAL A 47 3.07 -36.27 -9.54
C VAL A 47 2.20 -35.08 -9.16
N ALA A 48 0.91 -35.17 -9.50
CA ALA A 48 -0.08 -34.16 -9.19
C ALA A 48 -0.34 -34.04 -7.68
N PHE A 49 -0.37 -32.80 -7.20
CA PHE A 49 -0.72 -32.45 -5.84
C PHE A 49 -1.58 -31.18 -5.81
N TRP A 50 -2.42 -31.07 -4.78
CA TRP A 50 -3.23 -29.89 -4.56
C TRP A 50 -2.41 -28.77 -3.88
N GLU A 51 -2.46 -27.57 -4.44
CA GLU A 51 -2.01 -26.36 -3.74
C GLU A 51 -3.03 -25.93 -2.66
N GLN A 52 -2.71 -24.88 -1.90
CA GLN A 52 -3.67 -24.30 -0.97
C GLN A 52 -4.83 -23.62 -1.71
N PRO A 53 -6.07 -23.65 -1.17
CA PRO A 53 -7.18 -22.89 -1.75
C PRO A 53 -6.92 -21.39 -1.69
N SER A 54 -7.21 -20.71 -2.79
CA SER A 54 -7.22 -19.25 -2.89
C SER A 54 -8.59 -18.69 -2.47
N PHE A 55 -8.54 -17.67 -1.62
CA PHE A 55 -9.65 -16.85 -1.13
C PHE A 55 -9.57 -15.41 -1.66
N ALA A 56 -8.74 -15.15 -2.66
CA ALA A 56 -8.55 -13.82 -3.25
C ALA A 56 -9.85 -13.20 -3.81
N ARG A 57 -10.85 -14.03 -4.13
CA ARG A 57 -12.18 -13.61 -4.61
C ARG A 57 -13.29 -13.76 -3.56
N CYS A 58 -12.94 -14.00 -2.30
CA CYS A 58 -13.90 -14.05 -1.19
C CYS A 58 -13.93 -12.72 -0.46
N ILE A 59 -15.11 -12.11 -0.43
CA ILE A 59 -15.36 -10.82 0.23
C ILE A 59 -16.40 -11.03 1.33
N SER A 60 -16.02 -10.72 2.56
CA SER A 60 -16.88 -10.74 3.74
C SER A 60 -18.08 -9.80 3.55
N ALA A 61 -19.25 -10.22 4.04
CA ALA A 61 -20.50 -9.48 3.82
C ALA A 61 -20.43 -8.01 4.29
N GLU A 62 -19.70 -7.75 5.39
CA GLU A 62 -19.53 -6.41 5.95
C GLU A 62 -18.74 -5.47 5.03
N TYR A 63 -17.65 -5.96 4.41
CA TYR A 63 -16.87 -5.17 3.44
C TYR A 63 -17.66 -4.90 2.17
N ARG A 64 -18.45 -5.88 1.70
CA ARG A 64 -19.37 -5.69 0.57
C ARG A 64 -20.41 -4.61 0.87
N HIS A 65 -20.93 -4.55 2.09
CA HIS A 65 -21.85 -3.51 2.50
C HIS A 65 -21.20 -2.11 2.46
N VAL A 66 -19.96 -1.98 2.91
CA VAL A 66 -19.19 -0.72 2.79
C VAL A 66 -18.98 -0.32 1.33
N GLN A 67 -18.64 -1.26 0.44
CA GLN A 67 -18.52 -0.97 -0.99
C GLN A 67 -19.84 -0.49 -1.60
N LEU A 68 -20.98 -1.03 -1.16
CA LEU A 68 -22.30 -0.60 -1.62
C LEU A 68 -22.67 0.80 -1.13
N SER A 69 -22.34 1.15 0.11
CA SER A 69 -22.64 2.49 0.66
C SER A 69 -21.91 3.61 -0.08
N ILE A 70 -20.72 3.34 -0.65
CA ILE A 70 -20.03 4.28 -1.56
C ILE A 70 -20.95 4.66 -2.72
N LYS A 71 -21.59 3.67 -3.37
CA LYS A 71 -22.50 3.91 -4.50
C LYS A 71 -23.69 4.76 -4.08
N GLU A 72 -24.22 4.54 -2.89
CA GLU A 72 -25.34 5.33 -2.34
C GLU A 72 -24.94 6.80 -2.10
N HIS A 73 -23.74 7.05 -1.59
CA HIS A 73 -23.22 8.41 -1.41
C HIS A 73 -23.00 9.12 -2.75
N LEU A 74 -22.49 8.41 -3.76
CA LEU A 74 -22.27 8.95 -5.10
C LEU A 74 -23.58 9.21 -5.86
N ALA A 75 -24.60 8.35 -5.68
CA ALA A 75 -25.90 8.47 -6.33
C ALA A 75 -26.67 9.74 -5.95
N LYS A 76 -26.31 10.39 -4.83
CA LYS A 76 -26.90 11.67 -4.41
C LYS A 76 -26.55 12.85 -5.34
N GLY A 77 -25.57 12.70 -6.24
CA GLY A 77 -25.24 13.69 -7.26
C GLY A 77 -24.57 14.98 -6.75
N HIS A 78 -24.33 15.11 -5.45
CA HIS A 78 -23.72 16.28 -4.82
C HIS A 78 -22.30 15.98 -4.34
N ARG A 79 -21.30 16.68 -4.89
CA ARG A 79 -19.87 16.42 -4.63
C ARG A 79 -19.50 16.51 -3.15
N MET A 80 -19.98 17.54 -2.43
CA MET A 80 -19.68 17.73 -1.01
C MET A 80 -20.31 16.64 -0.14
N LEU A 81 -21.60 16.31 -0.37
CA LEU A 81 -22.27 15.22 0.35
C LEU A 81 -21.64 13.85 0.07
N ALA A 82 -21.14 13.64 -1.15
CA ALA A 82 -20.39 12.44 -1.50
C ALA A 82 -19.09 12.36 -0.69
N ALA A 83 -18.33 13.46 -0.61
CA ALA A 83 -17.10 13.53 0.18
C ALA A 83 -17.36 13.34 1.69
N GLU A 84 -18.36 13.99 2.27
CA GLU A 84 -18.76 13.74 3.66
C GLU A 84 -19.14 12.27 3.90
N GLY A 85 -19.83 11.65 2.92
CA GLY A 85 -20.09 10.22 2.91
C GLY A 85 -18.82 9.38 2.93
N MET A 86 -17.80 9.76 2.17
CA MET A 86 -16.51 9.05 2.17
C MET A 86 -15.78 9.12 3.51
N SER A 87 -15.95 10.20 4.28
CA SER A 87 -15.44 10.27 5.66
C SER A 87 -16.12 9.22 6.56
N GLN A 88 -17.43 9.01 6.39
CA GLN A 88 -18.15 7.95 7.11
C GLN A 88 -17.73 6.55 6.64
N VAL A 89 -17.55 6.35 5.33
CA VAL A 89 -17.02 5.10 4.76
C VAL A 89 -15.65 4.77 5.34
N THR A 90 -14.76 5.76 5.44
CA THR A 90 -13.42 5.60 6.02
C THR A 90 -13.52 5.16 7.49
N LYS A 91 -14.40 5.78 8.27
CA LYS A 91 -14.63 5.39 9.66
C LYS A 91 -15.14 3.95 9.79
N THR A 92 -16.15 3.57 8.99
CA THR A 92 -16.66 2.20 9.00
C THR A 92 -15.59 1.19 8.57
N LEU A 93 -14.76 1.51 7.58
CA LEU A 93 -13.66 0.64 7.16
C LEU A 93 -12.60 0.50 8.27
N LEU A 94 -12.30 1.56 9.01
CA LEU A 94 -11.42 1.47 10.19
C LEU A 94 -11.96 0.45 11.21
N ASP A 95 -13.24 0.55 11.56
CA ASP A 95 -13.87 -0.36 12.53
C ASP A 95 -13.81 -1.84 12.08
N LEU A 96 -13.91 -2.10 10.77
CA LEU A 96 -13.77 -3.45 10.21
C LEU A 96 -12.32 -3.94 10.24
N THR A 97 -11.35 -3.11 9.81
CA THR A 97 -9.94 -3.51 9.75
C THR A 97 -9.31 -3.73 11.12
N GLN A 98 -9.83 -3.08 12.17
CA GLN A 98 -9.41 -3.32 13.56
C GLN A 98 -9.71 -4.74 14.05
N ARG A 99 -10.68 -5.44 13.46
CA ARG A 99 -11.04 -6.81 13.84
C ARG A 99 -10.04 -7.86 13.32
N LYS A 100 -9.16 -7.50 12.38
CA LYS A 100 -8.09 -8.34 11.81
C LYS A 100 -8.49 -9.65 11.12
N HIS A 101 -9.78 -9.96 11.04
CA HIS A 101 -10.29 -11.15 10.37
C HIS A 101 -10.55 -10.89 8.89
N PHE A 102 -9.50 -11.06 8.08
CA PHE A 102 -9.54 -10.85 6.63
C PHE A 102 -9.56 -12.17 5.85
N TYR A 103 -10.36 -12.24 4.79
CA TYR A 103 -9.99 -13.02 3.60
C TYR A 103 -9.02 -12.22 2.74
N ALA A 104 -8.30 -12.89 1.83
CA ALA A 104 -7.46 -12.20 0.84
C ALA A 104 -8.25 -11.20 -0.01
N GLY A 105 -9.49 -11.52 -0.38
CA GLY A 105 -10.37 -10.57 -1.08
C GLY A 105 -10.79 -9.35 -0.25
N ASP A 106 -10.80 -9.46 1.09
CA ASP A 106 -11.09 -8.31 1.97
C ASP A 106 -9.94 -7.28 1.95
N LEU A 107 -8.70 -7.72 1.72
CA LEU A 107 -7.56 -6.81 1.53
C LEU A 107 -7.70 -6.03 0.22
N LEU A 108 -8.03 -6.72 -0.88
CA LEU A 108 -8.21 -6.08 -2.19
C LEU A 108 -9.36 -5.08 -2.18
N ILE A 109 -10.52 -5.45 -1.63
CA ILE A 109 -11.68 -4.55 -1.56
C ILE A 109 -11.41 -3.35 -0.64
N SER A 110 -10.59 -3.51 0.40
CA SER A 110 -10.18 -2.40 1.26
C SER A 110 -9.35 -1.37 0.48
N VAL A 111 -8.42 -1.84 -0.37
CA VAL A 111 -7.66 -0.95 -1.26
C VAL A 111 -8.59 -0.25 -2.25
N GLU A 112 -9.53 -0.98 -2.87
CA GLU A 112 -10.53 -0.41 -3.78
C GLU A 112 -11.41 0.66 -3.10
N ILE A 113 -11.82 0.41 -1.86
CA ILE A 113 -12.58 1.39 -1.06
C ILE A 113 -11.75 2.65 -0.82
N LEU A 114 -10.49 2.51 -0.38
CA LEU A 114 -9.59 3.64 -0.15
C LEU A 114 -9.30 4.43 -1.44
N ARG A 115 -9.15 3.74 -2.57
CA ARG A 115 -9.05 4.36 -3.91
C ARG A 115 -10.27 5.20 -4.22
N ASN A 116 -11.48 4.63 -4.10
CA ASN A 116 -12.73 5.35 -4.35
C ASN A 116 -12.92 6.56 -3.42
N VAL A 117 -12.56 6.43 -2.14
CA VAL A 117 -12.56 7.52 -1.16
C VAL A 117 -11.65 8.65 -1.63
N THR A 118 -10.39 8.31 -1.95
CA THR A 118 -9.35 9.26 -2.38
C THR A 118 -9.75 9.98 -3.66
N ASP A 119 -10.23 9.24 -4.67
CA ASP A 119 -10.66 9.82 -5.95
C ASP A 119 -11.90 10.71 -5.80
N THR A 120 -12.77 10.41 -4.84
CA THR A 120 -13.94 11.24 -4.53
C THR A 120 -13.52 12.54 -3.84
N PHE A 121 -12.60 12.48 -2.88
CA PHE A 121 -12.02 13.68 -2.26
C PHE A 121 -11.33 14.57 -3.30
N LYS A 122 -10.52 13.99 -4.19
CA LYS A 122 -9.86 14.70 -5.29
C LYS A 122 -10.87 15.41 -6.21
N ARG A 123 -11.91 14.70 -6.67
CA ARG A 123 -12.95 15.26 -7.56
C ARG A 123 -13.83 16.32 -6.89
N ALA A 124 -14.02 16.23 -5.58
CA ALA A 124 -14.79 17.19 -4.81
C ALA A 124 -13.96 18.38 -4.31
N SER A 125 -12.64 18.39 -4.54
CA SER A 125 -11.70 19.32 -3.91
C SER A 125 -11.88 19.37 -2.39
N TYR A 126 -12.18 18.21 -1.79
CA TYR A 126 -12.49 18.08 -0.38
C TYR A 126 -11.25 17.63 0.39
N ILE A 127 -10.88 18.38 1.41
CA ILE A 127 -9.76 18.06 2.30
C ILE A 127 -10.33 17.36 3.54
N PRO A 128 -9.92 16.12 3.84
CA PRO A 128 -10.38 15.42 5.03
C PRO A 128 -9.90 16.11 6.31
N ALA A 129 -10.70 16.04 7.37
CA ALA A 129 -10.33 16.51 8.70
C ALA A 129 -9.21 15.64 9.31
N SER A 130 -8.53 16.17 10.33
CA SER A 130 -7.35 15.53 10.95
C SER A 130 -7.64 14.11 11.45
N ASP A 131 -8.80 13.86 12.06
CA ASP A 131 -9.26 12.54 12.48
C ASP A 131 -9.47 11.60 11.28
N GLY A 132 -10.02 12.09 10.18
CA GLY A 132 -10.12 11.35 8.92
C GLY A 132 -8.77 10.94 8.34
N VAL A 133 -7.77 11.83 8.41
CA VAL A 133 -6.38 11.52 8.01
C VAL A 133 -5.79 10.43 8.90
N GLN A 134 -5.97 10.52 10.23
CA GLN A 134 -5.51 9.47 11.15
C GLN A 134 -6.20 8.13 10.86
N ASN A 135 -7.51 8.14 10.63
CA ASN A 135 -8.29 6.94 10.31
C ASN A 135 -7.75 6.25 9.04
N PHE A 136 -7.48 7.02 7.98
CA PHE A 136 -6.91 6.51 6.74
C PHE A 136 -5.57 5.79 6.99
N PHE A 137 -4.62 6.45 7.66
CA PHE A 137 -3.31 5.83 7.92
C PHE A 137 -3.38 4.66 8.91
N GLN A 138 -4.36 4.65 9.83
CA GLN A 138 -4.59 3.50 10.71
C GLN A 138 -5.15 2.30 9.94
N ILE A 139 -6.05 2.50 8.97
CA ILE A 139 -6.51 1.45 8.06
C ILE A 139 -5.33 0.87 7.31
N VAL A 140 -4.51 1.71 6.68
CA VAL A 140 -3.30 1.28 5.97
C VAL A 140 -2.39 0.45 6.89
N SER A 141 -2.16 0.92 8.13
CA SER A 141 -1.36 0.18 9.11
C SER A 141 -1.94 -1.20 9.43
N ASN A 142 -3.26 -1.32 9.55
CA ASN A 142 -3.93 -2.60 9.82
C ASN A 142 -3.84 -3.56 8.63
N LEU A 143 -3.98 -3.04 7.41
CA LEU A 143 -3.85 -3.84 6.18
C LEU A 143 -2.42 -4.36 6.01
N LEU A 144 -1.42 -3.55 6.34
CA LEU A 144 0.00 -3.89 6.25
C LEU A 144 0.53 -4.66 7.46
N ASP A 145 -0.33 -5.17 8.35
CA ASP A 145 0.11 -6.03 9.45
C ASP A 145 0.81 -7.29 8.90
N GLU A 146 1.89 -7.71 9.55
CA GLU A 146 2.66 -8.89 9.14
C GLU A 146 1.84 -10.19 9.19
N GLU A 147 0.81 -10.23 10.07
CA GLU A 147 -0.18 -11.30 10.16
C GLU A 147 -0.98 -11.50 8.85
N ASN A 148 -0.97 -10.52 7.95
CA ASN A 148 -1.68 -10.57 6.67
C ASN A 148 -0.80 -11.04 5.50
N LYS A 149 0.46 -11.42 5.73
CA LYS A 149 1.41 -11.78 4.67
C LYS A 149 0.86 -12.83 3.70
N GLU A 150 0.44 -13.99 4.19
CA GLU A 150 -0.07 -15.08 3.34
C GLU A 150 -1.34 -14.69 2.58
N LYS A 151 -2.18 -13.82 3.18
CA LYS A 151 -3.40 -13.31 2.53
C LYS A 151 -3.07 -12.31 1.42
N TRP A 152 -2.04 -11.49 1.59
CA TRP A 152 -1.53 -10.63 0.53
C TRP A 152 -0.90 -11.44 -0.60
N GLU A 153 -0.15 -12.49 -0.29
CA GLU A 153 0.39 -13.42 -1.30
C GLU A 153 -0.74 -14.07 -2.12
N ASP A 154 -1.80 -14.54 -1.47
CA ASP A 154 -3.00 -15.06 -2.13
C ASP A 154 -3.71 -14.00 -3.00
N ALA A 155 -4.00 -12.83 -2.42
CA ALA A 155 -4.64 -11.71 -3.13
C ALA A 155 -3.86 -11.30 -4.40
N GLN A 156 -2.54 -11.29 -4.30
CA GLN A 156 -1.66 -10.83 -5.38
C GLN A 156 -1.47 -11.84 -6.51
N GLN A 157 -2.01 -13.05 -6.38
CA GLN A 157 -2.14 -13.98 -7.51
C GLN A 157 -3.09 -13.45 -8.58
N ILE A 158 -4.06 -12.61 -8.21
CA ILE A 158 -5.07 -12.07 -9.14
C ILE A 158 -4.93 -10.57 -9.39
N TYR A 159 -4.33 -9.81 -8.47
CA TYR A 159 -4.20 -8.36 -8.61
C TYR A 159 -3.12 -7.75 -7.69
N PRO A 160 -2.24 -6.84 -8.16
CA PRO A 160 -1.12 -6.29 -7.37
C PRO A 160 -1.58 -5.24 -6.33
N GLY A 161 -2.38 -5.66 -5.34
CA GLY A 161 -3.08 -4.76 -4.41
C GLY A 161 -2.16 -3.93 -3.50
N SER A 162 -1.00 -4.45 -3.07
CA SER A 162 -0.05 -3.65 -2.28
C SER A 162 0.56 -2.49 -3.07
N VAL A 163 0.78 -2.68 -4.37
CA VAL A 163 1.29 -1.63 -5.28
C VAL A 163 0.23 -0.57 -5.51
N GLU A 164 -1.04 -0.96 -5.71
CA GLU A 164 -2.12 0.02 -5.77
C GLU A 164 -2.28 0.79 -4.46
N LEU A 165 -2.15 0.12 -3.31
CA LEU A 165 -2.23 0.77 -2.00
C LEU A 165 -1.17 1.87 -1.86
N MET A 166 0.06 1.66 -2.32
CA MET A 166 1.11 2.71 -2.34
C MET A 166 0.66 3.94 -3.13
N GLN A 167 0.08 3.73 -4.32
CA GLN A 167 -0.42 4.82 -5.17
C GLN A 167 -1.58 5.57 -4.51
N VAL A 168 -2.49 4.86 -3.85
CA VAL A 168 -3.60 5.46 -3.10
C VAL A 168 -3.08 6.34 -1.96
N ILE A 169 -2.03 5.88 -1.26
CA ILE A 169 -1.38 6.65 -0.19
C ILE A 169 -0.73 7.92 -0.74
N GLU A 170 -0.01 7.83 -1.86
CA GLU A 170 0.60 9.00 -2.52
C GLU A 170 -0.46 10.04 -2.94
N ASP A 171 -1.52 9.60 -3.62
CA ASP A 171 -2.63 10.49 -4.00
C ASP A 171 -3.28 11.15 -2.77
N PHE A 172 -3.53 10.37 -1.70
CA PHE A 172 -4.14 10.87 -0.47
C PHE A 172 -3.24 11.90 0.25
N ILE A 173 -1.92 11.67 0.29
CA ILE A 173 -0.95 12.62 0.83
C ILE A 173 -1.04 13.96 0.11
N HIS A 174 -1.10 13.95 -1.22
CA HIS A 174 -1.20 15.18 -2.01
C HIS A 174 -2.52 15.92 -1.78
N ILE A 175 -3.63 15.20 -1.62
CA ILE A 175 -4.91 15.81 -1.22
C ILE A 175 -4.77 16.52 0.12
N VAL A 176 -4.21 15.86 1.13
CA VAL A 176 -4.01 16.47 2.46
C VAL A 176 -3.08 17.68 2.37
N GLY A 177 -1.97 17.55 1.65
CA GLY A 177 -0.97 18.61 1.49
C GLY A 177 -1.51 19.86 0.79
N MET A 178 -2.44 19.74 -0.16
CA MET A 178 -3.10 20.89 -0.77
C MET A 178 -3.81 21.78 0.26
N GLY A 179 -4.46 21.18 1.26
CA GLY A 179 -5.20 21.89 2.31
C GLY A 179 -4.34 22.38 3.47
N MET A 180 -3.04 22.10 3.48
CA MET A 180 -2.12 22.58 4.52
C MET A 180 -1.74 24.05 4.31
N MET A 181 -1.29 24.70 5.38
CA MET A 181 -0.68 26.04 5.30
C MET A 181 0.77 25.93 4.84
N ASP A 182 1.29 26.98 4.20
CA ASP A 182 2.70 27.03 3.82
C ASP A 182 3.60 26.84 5.04
N PHE A 183 4.72 26.13 4.84
CA PHE A 183 5.69 25.73 5.87
C PHE A 183 5.15 24.73 6.91
N GLN A 184 3.92 24.28 6.79
CA GLN A 184 3.37 23.28 7.70
C GLN A 184 4.00 21.91 7.43
N ASN A 185 4.35 21.21 8.51
CA ASN A 185 4.90 19.85 8.48
C ASN A 185 4.12 18.93 9.42
N SER A 186 3.31 18.05 8.84
CA SER A 186 2.51 17.07 9.57
C SER A 186 3.21 15.71 9.59
N TYR A 187 3.16 15.03 10.74
CA TYR A 187 3.70 13.69 10.91
C TYR A 187 2.60 12.74 11.38
N LEU A 188 2.51 11.61 10.70
CA LEU A 188 1.54 10.53 10.91
C LEU A 188 2.35 9.30 11.32
N THR A 189 2.02 8.70 12.46
CA THR A 189 2.78 7.57 13.01
C THR A 189 1.84 6.47 13.46
N THR A 190 2.03 5.26 12.94
CA THR A 190 1.24 4.07 13.27
C THR A 190 2.15 2.87 13.57
N GLY A 191 1.55 1.70 13.79
CA GLY A 191 2.29 0.47 14.05
C GLY A 191 3.15 0.01 12.87
N ASN A 192 2.74 0.32 11.63
CA ASN A 192 3.40 -0.17 10.41
C ASN A 192 3.77 0.92 9.40
N VAL A 193 3.37 2.19 9.61
CA VAL A 193 3.64 3.31 8.69
C VAL A 193 4.02 4.57 9.46
N VAL A 194 5.04 5.28 8.97
CA VAL A 194 5.30 6.68 9.33
C VAL A 194 5.22 7.51 8.06
N ALA A 195 4.49 8.62 8.08
CA ALA A 195 4.43 9.56 6.96
C ALA A 195 4.72 10.99 7.41
N SER A 196 5.38 11.76 6.56
CA SER A 196 5.55 13.21 6.68
C SER A 196 4.92 13.87 5.46
N ILE A 197 4.12 14.90 5.69
CA ILE A 197 3.51 15.74 4.65
C ILE A 197 3.95 17.16 4.93
N GLN A 198 4.58 17.80 3.95
CA GLN A 198 5.11 19.16 4.06
C GLN A 198 4.62 20.00 2.90
N LYS A 199 4.19 21.24 3.19
CA LYS A 199 3.88 22.24 2.18
C LYS A 199 4.99 23.28 2.14
N LEU A 200 5.68 23.36 1.01
CA LEU A 200 6.97 24.03 0.87
C LEU A 200 6.90 25.02 -0.30
N PRO A 201 6.85 26.33 -0.04
CA PRO A 201 7.05 27.33 -1.10
C PRO A 201 8.40 27.14 -1.80
N ALA A 202 8.46 27.35 -3.11
CA ALA A 202 9.68 27.27 -3.88
C ALA A 202 10.76 28.20 -3.32
N SER A 203 12.04 27.81 -3.46
CA SER A 203 13.21 28.57 -2.97
C SER A 203 13.27 28.82 -1.46
N SER A 204 12.31 28.33 -0.67
CA SER A 204 12.28 28.53 0.77
C SER A 204 13.02 27.44 1.57
N VAL A 205 13.39 26.34 0.91
CA VAL A 205 14.12 25.22 1.51
C VAL A 205 15.61 25.56 1.57
N LEU A 206 16.11 25.88 2.76
CA LEU A 206 17.49 26.34 2.97
C LEU A 206 18.48 25.20 3.22
N THR A 207 18.00 24.05 3.67
CA THR A 207 18.79 22.86 4.02
C THR A 207 18.13 21.60 3.50
N ASP A 208 18.92 20.55 3.28
CA ASP A 208 18.40 19.26 2.86
C ASP A 208 17.42 18.70 3.91
N ILE A 209 16.41 17.99 3.43
CA ILE A 209 15.34 17.45 4.28
C ILE A 209 15.64 15.98 4.55
N SER A 210 15.81 15.62 5.83
CA SER A 210 16.00 14.23 6.25
C SER A 210 14.71 13.63 6.78
N PHE A 211 14.42 12.39 6.39
CA PHE A 211 13.26 11.62 6.83
C PHE A 211 13.62 10.14 7.07
N PRO A 212 13.08 9.48 8.10
CA PRO A 212 12.30 10.05 9.21
C PRO A 212 13.18 10.79 10.23
N MET A 213 12.64 11.82 10.89
CA MET A 213 13.36 12.54 11.95
C MET A 213 13.46 11.69 13.24
N ARG A 214 14.63 11.07 13.51
CA ARG A 214 14.85 10.19 14.68
C ARG A 214 14.54 10.86 16.03
N GLY A 215 14.90 12.13 16.21
CA GLY A 215 14.75 12.87 17.48
C GLY A 215 13.35 13.44 17.75
N ARG A 216 12.35 13.19 16.89
CA ARG A 216 11.02 13.80 17.03
C ARG A 216 10.25 13.15 18.18
N LYS A 217 9.75 13.97 19.12
CA LYS A 217 8.85 13.50 20.18
C LYS A 217 7.59 12.89 19.56
N GLY A 218 7.19 11.70 20.01
CA GLY A 218 6.05 10.96 19.46
C GLY A 218 6.40 9.99 18.32
N MET A 219 7.67 9.94 17.86
CA MET A 219 8.10 8.94 16.87
C MET A 219 7.99 7.53 17.45
N VAL A 220 7.37 6.60 16.72
CA VAL A 220 7.25 5.20 17.11
C VAL A 220 8.61 4.49 17.15
N ASP A 221 8.78 3.56 18.09
CA ASP A 221 10.09 2.98 18.42
C ASP A 221 10.75 2.26 17.24
N TRP A 222 9.96 1.55 16.42
CA TRP A 222 10.47 0.83 15.25
C TRP A 222 11.07 1.78 14.20
N ALA A 223 10.53 2.99 14.07
CA ALA A 223 11.05 4.00 13.14
C ALA A 223 12.20 4.80 13.76
N ARG A 224 12.10 5.09 15.06
CA ARG A 224 13.14 5.82 15.81
C ARG A 224 14.46 5.06 15.85
N ASN A 225 14.39 3.75 16.07
CA ASN A 225 15.54 2.87 16.17
C ASN A 225 16.06 2.41 14.79
N SER A 226 15.41 2.83 13.69
CA SER A 226 15.83 2.43 12.36
C SER A 226 17.06 3.20 11.91
N GLU A 227 17.96 2.50 11.23
CA GLU A 227 19.07 3.14 10.53
C GLU A 227 18.62 3.76 9.20
N ASP A 228 17.52 3.23 8.64
CA ASP A 228 16.93 3.64 7.38
C ASP A 228 16.58 5.14 7.36
N LYS A 229 17.03 5.86 6.33
CA LYS A 229 16.67 7.26 6.11
C LYS A 229 16.79 7.66 4.64
N VAL A 230 16.15 8.76 4.30
CA VAL A 230 16.32 9.47 3.04
C VAL A 230 16.71 10.92 3.31
N VAL A 231 17.60 11.46 2.48
CA VAL A 231 18.01 12.86 2.47
C VAL A 231 17.63 13.44 1.10
N ILE A 232 16.72 14.40 1.12
CA ILE A 232 16.16 15.05 -0.05
C ILE A 232 16.89 16.39 -0.23
N PRO A 233 17.68 16.55 -1.31
CA PRO A 233 18.44 17.78 -1.55
C PRO A 233 17.52 19.00 -1.67
N LYS A 234 17.93 20.10 -1.05
CA LYS A 234 17.21 21.38 -1.17
C LYS A 234 17.12 21.89 -2.61
N SER A 235 18.08 21.52 -3.46
CA SER A 235 18.16 21.93 -4.86
C SER A 235 16.96 21.47 -5.69
N ILE A 236 16.24 20.44 -5.24
CA ILE A 236 14.99 19.97 -5.86
C ILE A 236 13.89 21.04 -5.80
N PHE A 237 13.89 21.88 -4.77
CA PHE A 237 12.85 22.89 -4.52
C PHE A 237 13.23 24.29 -5.03
N THR A 238 14.38 24.42 -5.72
CA THR A 238 14.79 25.66 -6.39
C THR A 238 14.36 25.64 -7.86
N PRO A 239 13.51 26.58 -8.31
CA PRO A 239 13.12 26.68 -9.72
C PRO A 239 14.33 26.95 -10.62
N ILE A 240 14.28 26.42 -11.84
CA ILE A 240 15.26 26.75 -12.87
C ILE A 240 15.01 28.20 -13.32
N PRO A 241 16.05 29.03 -13.55
CA PRO A 241 15.89 30.46 -13.91
C PRO A 241 14.99 30.75 -15.12
N SER A 242 14.80 29.78 -16.02
CA SER A 242 13.91 29.90 -17.18
C SER A 242 12.41 29.82 -16.85
N ASP A 243 12.05 29.32 -15.66
CA ASP A 243 10.67 29.10 -15.19
C ASP A 243 10.52 29.63 -13.75
N LEU A 244 11.00 30.85 -13.49
CA LEU A 244 10.85 31.54 -12.21
C LEU A 244 9.37 31.88 -11.93
N ASP A 245 8.59 30.88 -11.57
CA ASP A 245 7.33 31.08 -10.87
C ASP A 245 7.58 30.95 -9.38
N GLU A 246 7.99 32.07 -8.77
CA GLU A 246 8.19 32.20 -7.32
C GLU A 246 6.92 31.92 -6.51
N SER A 247 5.75 31.83 -7.15
CA SER A 247 4.49 31.43 -6.51
C SER A 247 4.29 29.92 -6.44
N THR A 248 5.20 29.12 -7.00
CA THR A 248 5.13 27.66 -6.95
C THR A 248 5.20 27.17 -5.50
N VAL A 249 4.26 26.32 -5.12
CA VAL A 249 4.24 25.63 -3.82
C VAL A 249 4.27 24.13 -4.05
N TYR A 250 5.22 23.46 -3.41
CA TYR A 250 5.38 22.02 -3.45
C TYR A 250 4.69 21.36 -2.26
N VAL A 251 4.09 20.20 -2.51
CA VAL A 251 3.71 19.22 -1.50
C VAL A 251 4.75 18.10 -1.54
N LEU A 252 5.50 17.97 -0.46
CA LEU A 252 6.43 16.87 -0.23
C LEU A 252 5.75 15.83 0.67
N GLY A 253 5.57 14.62 0.14
CA GLY A 253 5.20 13.42 0.87
C GLY A 253 6.41 12.51 1.06
N ALA A 254 6.64 12.04 2.28
CA ALA A 254 7.60 10.98 2.55
C ALA A 254 6.96 9.91 3.42
N VAL A 255 7.12 8.63 3.06
CA VAL A 255 6.49 7.50 3.75
C VAL A 255 7.53 6.43 4.04
N PHE A 256 7.52 5.91 5.27
CA PHE A 256 8.36 4.84 5.73
C PHE A 256 7.49 3.67 6.17
N TYR A 257 7.69 2.51 5.54
CA TYR A 257 6.89 1.31 5.78
C TYR A 257 7.69 0.28 6.55
N LYS A 258 7.13 -0.22 7.65
CA LYS A 258 7.76 -1.25 8.48
C LYS A 258 7.79 -2.62 7.79
N THR A 259 6.67 -3.01 7.20
CA THR A 259 6.37 -4.39 6.78
C THR A 259 6.10 -4.53 5.28
N LEU A 260 5.89 -3.42 4.54
CA LEU A 260 5.52 -3.48 3.12
C LEU A 260 6.51 -4.29 2.26
N GLY A 261 7.81 -4.27 2.58
CA GLY A 261 8.83 -5.02 1.83
C GLY A 261 8.57 -6.52 1.73
N ILE A 262 7.97 -7.14 2.76
CA ILE A 262 7.62 -8.57 2.75
C ILE A 262 6.24 -8.85 2.13
N LEU A 263 5.46 -7.82 1.81
CA LEU A 263 4.12 -7.90 1.24
C LEU A 263 4.09 -7.59 -0.27
N LEU A 264 5.14 -6.96 -0.80
CA LEU A 264 5.24 -6.66 -2.22
C LEU A 264 5.33 -7.95 -3.07
N PRO A 265 4.72 -7.97 -4.26
CA PRO A 265 4.81 -9.11 -5.15
C PRO A 265 6.26 -9.30 -5.63
N THR A 266 6.75 -10.54 -5.65
CA THR A 266 8.08 -10.88 -6.18
C THR A 266 8.08 -10.83 -7.70
N LEU A 267 8.82 -9.90 -8.30
CA LEU A 267 8.89 -9.72 -9.76
C LEU A 267 9.88 -10.67 -10.45
N ARG A 268 10.87 -11.21 -9.70
CA ARG A 268 11.93 -12.09 -10.23
C ARG A 268 12.12 -13.29 -9.31
N ASN A 269 12.28 -14.47 -9.90
CA ASN A 269 12.59 -15.69 -9.15
C ASN A 269 13.91 -15.51 -8.38
N PHE A 270 13.93 -15.93 -7.12
CA PHE A 270 15.09 -15.82 -6.22
C PHE A 270 15.52 -14.39 -5.87
N THR A 271 14.69 -13.38 -6.13
CA THR A 271 14.92 -12.00 -5.65
C THR A 271 13.98 -11.68 -4.49
N VAL A 272 14.53 -11.14 -3.41
CA VAL A 272 13.76 -10.72 -2.23
C VAL A 272 14.08 -9.26 -1.89
N VAL A 273 13.09 -8.51 -1.45
CA VAL A 273 13.30 -7.17 -0.88
C VAL A 273 13.94 -7.38 0.50
N ASN A 274 15.21 -6.98 0.63
CA ASN A 274 15.99 -7.16 1.85
C ASN A 274 16.11 -5.88 2.70
N SER A 275 15.17 -4.96 2.56
CA SER A 275 15.12 -3.70 3.30
C SER A 275 13.69 -3.33 3.64
N LYS A 276 13.52 -2.33 4.51
CA LYS A 276 12.25 -1.60 4.59
C LYS A 276 12.07 -0.73 3.35
N ILE A 277 10.86 -0.22 3.15
CA ILE A 277 10.52 0.62 1.99
C ILE A 277 10.37 2.08 2.45
N ILE A 278 11.07 2.98 1.78
CA ILE A 278 10.91 4.44 1.89
C ILE A 278 10.45 4.98 0.55
N VAL A 279 9.41 5.82 0.58
CA VAL A 279 8.84 6.50 -0.58
C VAL A 279 8.97 8.00 -0.37
N VAL A 280 9.34 8.71 -1.44
CA VAL A 280 9.32 10.18 -1.53
C VAL A 280 8.53 10.55 -2.77
N THR A 281 7.56 11.45 -2.61
CA THR A 281 6.75 11.98 -3.71
C THR A 281 6.66 13.49 -3.58
N ILE A 282 6.82 14.20 -4.68
CA ILE A 282 6.82 15.67 -4.72
C ILE A 282 5.86 16.12 -5.80
N HIS A 283 4.91 16.98 -5.45
CA HIS A 283 3.97 17.57 -6.39
C HIS A 283 3.93 19.09 -6.29
N PRO A 284 3.97 19.85 -7.40
CA PRO A 284 4.21 19.40 -8.78
C PRO A 284 5.60 18.77 -8.96
N GLU A 285 5.77 17.96 -10.00
CA GLU A 285 7.03 17.27 -10.28
C GLU A 285 8.17 18.29 -10.44
N PRO A 286 9.29 18.15 -9.68
CA PRO A 286 10.38 19.10 -9.73
C PRO A 286 11.17 18.96 -11.03
N LYS A 287 11.51 20.08 -11.68
CA LYS A 287 12.22 20.11 -12.97
C LYS A 287 13.74 19.86 -12.86
N SER A 288 14.26 19.63 -11.64
CA SER A 288 15.69 19.47 -11.39
C SER A 288 16.18 18.10 -11.87
N THR A 289 17.00 18.05 -12.94
CA THR A 289 17.56 16.81 -13.48
C THR A 289 18.81 16.30 -12.75
N ASP A 290 19.50 17.16 -11.99
CA ASP A 290 20.84 16.85 -11.46
C ASP A 290 20.86 16.62 -9.93
N SER A 291 19.70 16.68 -9.27
CA SER A 291 19.61 16.43 -7.82
C SER A 291 19.32 14.97 -7.51
N LEU A 292 20.27 14.29 -6.88
CA LEU A 292 20.12 12.90 -6.45
C LEU A 292 19.67 12.83 -4.99
N VAL A 293 18.61 12.08 -4.74
CA VAL A 293 18.15 11.75 -3.39
C VAL A 293 19.08 10.68 -2.79
N ASP A 294 19.58 10.91 -1.58
CA ASP A 294 20.45 9.97 -0.88
C ASP A 294 19.62 9.08 0.05
N ILE A 295 19.81 7.76 -0.04
CA ILE A 295 18.95 6.75 0.60
C ILE A 295 19.83 5.73 1.29
N GLU A 296 19.72 5.67 2.61
CA GLU A 296 20.38 4.67 3.45
C GLU A 296 19.34 3.64 3.89
N LEU A 297 19.60 2.35 3.63
CA LEU A 297 18.72 1.25 4.01
C LEU A 297 19.54 0.14 4.67
N ALA A 298 19.13 -0.27 5.86
CA ALA A 298 19.66 -1.43 6.56
C ALA A 298 19.10 -2.73 5.97
N HIS A 299 19.96 -3.74 5.91
CA HIS A 299 19.55 -5.07 5.50
C HIS A 299 18.69 -5.73 6.58
N LEU A 300 17.57 -6.35 6.18
CA LEU A 300 16.72 -7.12 7.09
C LEU A 300 17.36 -8.46 7.47
N ASN A 301 18.00 -9.12 6.50
CA ASN A 301 18.69 -10.39 6.70
C ASN A 301 20.17 -10.25 6.33
N ASN A 302 21.05 -10.70 7.24
CA ASN A 302 22.48 -10.89 6.98
C ASN A 302 22.68 -12.17 6.17
N VAL A 303 22.43 -12.09 4.87
CA VAL A 303 22.64 -13.25 4.01
C VAL A 303 24.08 -13.23 3.50
N SER A 304 24.94 -14.04 4.11
CA SER A 304 26.28 -14.39 3.59
C SER A 304 26.15 -15.33 2.38
N ILE A 305 25.53 -14.87 1.30
CA ILE A 305 25.51 -15.61 0.05
C ILE A 305 26.77 -15.24 -0.75
N LYS A 306 27.77 -16.12 -0.71
CA LYS A 306 28.77 -16.22 -1.79
C LYS A 306 28.04 -16.78 -3.02
N LEU A 307 27.41 -15.92 -3.81
CA LEU A 307 27.10 -16.22 -5.19
C LEU A 307 27.74 -15.12 -6.05
N TYR A 308 28.64 -15.54 -6.93
CA TYR A 308 29.13 -14.74 -8.05
C TYR A 308 27.93 -14.43 -8.95
N LEU A 309 27.35 -13.24 -8.81
CA LEU A 309 26.42 -12.69 -9.78
C LEU A 309 26.89 -11.27 -10.14
N PRO A 310 26.90 -10.91 -11.43
CA PRO A 310 27.33 -9.60 -11.90
C PRO A 310 26.30 -8.55 -11.47
N THR A 311 26.80 -7.52 -10.79
CA THR A 311 26.28 -6.14 -10.70
C THR A 311 24.92 -5.85 -11.36
N ASN A 312 23.88 -5.61 -10.54
CA ASN A 312 22.86 -4.54 -10.62
C ASN A 312 21.48 -4.94 -10.06
N GLU A 313 20.84 -3.98 -9.35
CA GLU A 313 19.40 -3.85 -9.02
C GLU A 313 18.82 -4.77 -7.92
N ILE A 314 17.95 -4.36 -6.98
CA ILE A 314 16.88 -3.34 -6.99
C ILE A 314 16.74 -2.70 -5.59
N ILE A 315 16.84 -1.37 -5.51
CA ILE A 315 16.24 -0.52 -4.47
C ILE A 315 14.89 -0.08 -5.04
N VAL A 316 13.76 -0.41 -4.40
CA VAL A 316 12.47 0.15 -4.84
C VAL A 316 12.33 1.55 -4.25
N CYS A 317 12.93 2.51 -4.94
CA CYS A 317 12.62 3.91 -4.82
C CYS A 317 12.13 4.39 -6.19
N THR A 318 10.81 4.50 -6.34
CA THR A 318 10.24 5.32 -7.40
C THR A 318 10.24 6.76 -6.92
N LEU A 319 11.20 7.56 -7.39
CA LEU A 319 10.94 8.97 -7.59
C LEU A 319 9.95 9.07 -8.76
N LYS A 320 8.75 9.56 -8.48
CA LYS A 320 7.83 10.13 -9.44
C LYS A 320 7.45 11.52 -8.95
#